data_AF-A0A9E6TYQ3-F1
#
_entry.id   AF-A0A9E6TYQ3-F1
#
_cell.length_a   1.000
_cell.length_b   1.000
_cell.length_c   1.000
_cell.angle_alpha   90.00
_cell.angle_beta   90.00
_cell.angle_gamma   90.00
#
_symmetry.space_group_name_H-M   'P 1'
#
loop_
_entity.id
_entity.type
_entity.pdbx_description
1 polymer ?
#
loop_
_entity_poly.entity_id
_entity_poly.type
_entity_poly.pdbx_seq_one_letter_code
_entity_poly.pdbx_strand_id
1 'polypeptide(L)'
;MRMLTLCLLLLLTQTSRAELPAARVNGVEIGVLRLERYFSEYLQAQGRALTSIRNPTLYKRLRDQALDELIDKELLWQEAQRQGIEVSDAQVQAQVGELEAAFGSPAVFERRLQEAGFDRSSFADYTRHELAAQQAYARLSAIEEPSSAEIAAFHQANRQALQGQQNQSDNPSVSTEHGLRLARDALVAQLQAQARQVVRQRLRDSATVERVD
;
A
#
# COMPACT_ATOMS: atom_id res chain seq x y z
N MET A 1 44.08 -16.95 -54.81
CA MET A 1 44.49 -17.30 -53.45
C MET A 1 44.24 -16.11 -52.54
N ARG A 2 43.40 -16.30 -51.50
CA ARG A 2 43.30 -15.55 -50.23
C ARG A 2 42.83 -14.08 -50.31
N MET A 3 42.00 -13.51 -49.45
CA MET A 3 41.14 -13.91 -48.31
C MET A 3 40.24 -12.67 -48.09
N LEU A 4 38.92 -12.82 -48.03
CA LEU A 4 38.12 -12.88 -46.78
C LEU A 4 38.01 -11.53 -46.03
N THR A 5 36.83 -10.91 -46.15
CA THR A 5 36.02 -10.24 -45.11
C THR A 5 36.71 -9.66 -43.88
N LEU A 6 36.44 -8.38 -43.56
CA LEU A 6 36.09 -8.04 -42.18
C LEU A 6 35.07 -6.90 -42.13
N CYS A 7 33.87 -7.30 -41.68
CA CYS A 7 32.72 -6.47 -41.41
C CYS A 7 33.03 -5.29 -40.47
N LEU A 8 32.61 -4.10 -40.90
CA LEU A 8 31.64 -3.26 -40.22
C LEU A 8 31.41 -3.61 -38.73
N LEU A 9 32.27 -3.09 -37.84
CA LEU A 9 31.95 -2.93 -36.42
C LEU A 9 31.69 -1.44 -36.17
N LEU A 10 30.55 -0.97 -36.70
CA LEU A 10 29.79 0.08 -36.03
C LEU A 10 29.38 -0.53 -34.68
N LEU A 11 30.20 -0.27 -33.66
CA LEU A 11 29.74 -0.30 -32.28
C LEU A 11 28.64 0.75 -32.17
N LEU A 12 27.41 0.33 -32.51
CA LEU A 12 26.23 0.87 -31.89
C LEU A 12 26.39 0.56 -30.40
N THR A 13 27.03 1.48 -29.68
CA THR A 13 26.67 1.73 -28.30
C THR A 13 25.20 2.10 -28.36
N GLN A 14 24.34 1.08 -28.29
CA GLN A 14 22.98 1.27 -27.83
C GLN A 14 23.14 1.71 -26.38
N THR A 15 23.41 3.00 -26.19
CA THR A 15 23.01 3.68 -24.98
C THR A 15 21.50 3.61 -25.04
N SER A 16 20.95 2.48 -24.59
CA SER A 16 19.62 2.43 -24.03
C SER A 16 19.62 3.60 -23.07
N ARG A 17 18.94 4.68 -23.45
CA ARG A 17 18.69 5.79 -22.55
C ARG A 17 17.81 5.17 -21.47
N ALA A 18 18.45 4.52 -20.49
CA ALA A 18 17.76 3.96 -19.35
C ALA A 18 17.10 5.17 -18.70
N GLU A 19 15.80 5.30 -18.90
CA GLU A 19 15.03 6.31 -18.19
C GLU A 19 15.32 6.08 -16.71
N LEU A 20 15.79 7.13 -16.04
CA LEU A 20 16.13 7.02 -14.63
C LEU A 20 14.87 6.59 -13.87
N PRO A 21 14.97 5.65 -12.92
CA PRO A 21 13.80 5.23 -12.14
C PRO A 21 13.29 6.41 -11.31
N ALA A 22 12.03 6.41 -10.90
CA ALA A 22 11.48 7.43 -10.01
C ALA A 22 12.10 7.36 -8.61
N ALA A 23 12.42 6.16 -8.13
CA ALA A 23 13.16 5.94 -6.89
C ALA A 23 13.90 4.60 -6.90
N ARG A 24 14.80 4.40 -5.95
CA ARG A 24 15.43 3.12 -5.62
C ARG A 24 15.23 2.83 -4.13
N VAL A 25 14.88 1.59 -3.80
CA VAL A 25 14.67 1.11 -2.42
C VAL A 25 15.58 -0.09 -2.19
N ASN A 26 16.65 0.10 -1.42
CA ASN A 26 17.71 -0.90 -1.21
C ASN A 26 18.27 -1.44 -2.54
N GLY A 27 18.42 -0.56 -3.54
CA GLY A 27 18.88 -0.90 -4.88
C GLY A 27 17.79 -1.39 -5.85
N VAL A 28 16.58 -1.72 -5.37
CA VAL A 28 15.43 -2.10 -6.22
C VAL A 28 14.79 -0.87 -6.83
N GLU A 29 14.64 -0.85 -8.16
CA GLU A 29 14.09 0.29 -8.90
C GLU A 29 12.56 0.38 -8.83
N ILE A 30 12.05 1.57 -8.54
CA ILE A 30 10.67 1.96 -8.81
C ILE A 30 10.67 2.77 -10.10
N GLY A 31 10.36 2.11 -11.22
CA GLY A 31 10.33 2.74 -12.54
C GLY A 31 9.23 3.82 -12.69
N VAL A 32 9.46 4.79 -13.57
CA VAL A 32 8.50 5.90 -13.81
C VAL A 32 7.14 5.38 -14.26
N LEU A 33 7.09 4.38 -15.15
CA LEU A 33 5.83 3.78 -15.60
C LEU A 33 5.04 3.09 -14.48
N ARG A 34 5.74 2.47 -13.51
CA ARG A 34 5.11 1.88 -12.32
C ARG A 34 4.47 2.98 -11.49
N LEU A 35 5.18 4.09 -11.29
CA LEU A 35 4.65 5.26 -10.58
C LEU A 35 3.44 5.88 -11.28
N GLU A 36 3.47 6.11 -12.59
CA GLU A 36 2.34 6.74 -13.30
C GLU A 36 1.07 5.88 -13.27
N ARG A 37 1.23 4.55 -13.37
CA ARG A 37 0.12 3.60 -13.23
C ARG A 37 -0.46 3.64 -11.83
N TYR A 38 0.39 3.49 -10.83
CA TYR A 38 -0.02 3.55 -9.43
C TYR A 38 -0.63 4.90 -9.07
N PHE A 39 -0.11 6.01 -9.60
CA PHE A 39 -0.64 7.34 -9.35
C PHE A 39 -2.07 7.48 -9.87
N SER A 40 -2.38 6.87 -11.02
CA SER A 40 -3.74 6.82 -11.54
C SER A 40 -4.68 6.06 -10.59
N GLU A 41 -4.26 4.91 -10.07
CA GLU A 41 -5.00 4.11 -9.08
C GLU A 41 -5.20 4.87 -7.75
N TYR A 42 -4.13 5.48 -7.24
CA TYR A 42 -4.12 6.31 -6.04
C TYR A 42 -5.16 7.44 -6.11
N LEU A 43 -5.31 8.08 -7.27
CA LEU A 43 -6.32 9.12 -7.48
C LEU A 43 -7.74 8.54 -7.56
N GLN A 44 -7.93 7.41 -8.25
CA GLN A 44 -9.24 6.74 -8.33
C GLN A 44 -9.75 6.30 -6.96
N ALA A 45 -8.88 5.77 -6.11
CA ALA A 45 -9.21 5.39 -4.73
C ALA A 45 -9.71 6.59 -3.89
N GLN A 46 -9.28 7.80 -4.25
CA GLN A 46 -9.73 9.06 -3.62
C GLN A 46 -10.95 9.68 -4.31
N GLY A 47 -11.55 9.00 -5.29
CA GLY A 47 -12.66 9.53 -6.10
C GLY A 47 -12.25 10.72 -6.97
N ARG A 48 -10.96 10.84 -7.30
CA ARG A 48 -10.41 11.96 -8.07
C ARG A 48 -9.97 11.51 -9.46
N ALA A 49 -10.44 12.22 -10.48
CA ALA A 49 -9.95 12.04 -11.84
C ALA A 49 -8.63 12.80 -12.06
N LEU A 50 -7.65 12.18 -12.72
CA LEU A 50 -6.38 12.82 -13.09
C LEU A 50 -6.61 14.14 -13.87
N THR A 51 -7.57 14.13 -14.79
CA THR A 51 -7.96 15.29 -15.62
C THR A 51 -8.54 16.46 -14.83
N SER A 52 -8.94 16.24 -13.57
CA SER A 52 -9.44 17.32 -12.69
C SER A 52 -8.32 18.15 -12.06
N ILE A 53 -7.08 17.66 -12.07
CA ILE A 53 -5.94 18.31 -11.40
C ILE A 53 -5.30 19.33 -12.36
N ARG A 54 -5.75 20.58 -12.27
CA ARG A 54 -5.23 21.68 -13.10
C ARG A 54 -4.02 22.40 -12.49
N ASN A 55 -3.80 22.24 -11.19
CA ASN A 55 -2.72 22.92 -10.46
C ASN A 55 -1.44 22.04 -10.47
N PRO A 56 -0.33 22.49 -11.07
CA PRO A 56 0.90 21.70 -11.18
C PRO A 56 1.54 21.39 -9.82
N THR A 57 1.45 22.30 -8.85
CA THR A 57 1.95 22.08 -7.49
C THR A 57 1.15 20.99 -6.77
N LEU A 58 -0.18 20.98 -6.96
CA LEU A 58 -1.03 19.91 -6.41
C LEU A 58 -0.73 18.57 -7.09
N TYR A 59 -0.57 18.57 -8.42
CA TYR A 59 -0.18 17.37 -9.16
C TYR A 59 1.13 16.78 -8.63
N LYS A 60 2.19 17.59 -8.53
CA LYS A 60 3.48 17.14 -8.01
C LYS A 60 3.36 16.57 -6.60
N ARG A 61 2.65 17.25 -5.70
CA ARG A 61 2.45 16.77 -4.32
C ARG A 61 1.75 15.42 -4.27
N LEU A 62 0.67 15.24 -5.02
CA LEU A 62 -0.07 13.97 -5.04
C LEU A 62 0.76 12.85 -5.67
N ARG A 63 1.54 13.17 -6.71
CA ARG A 63 2.48 12.23 -7.33
C ARG A 63 3.60 11.82 -6.37
N ASP A 64 4.15 12.78 -5.61
CA ASP A 64 5.14 12.52 -4.57
C ASP A 64 4.56 11.62 -3.47
N GLN A 65 3.32 11.85 -3.04
CA GLN A 65 2.62 10.98 -2.08
C GLN A 65 2.43 9.55 -2.61
N ALA A 66 2.05 9.41 -3.88
CA ALA A 66 1.92 8.10 -4.52
C ALA A 66 3.27 7.38 -4.62
N LEU A 67 4.35 8.10 -4.92
CA LEU A 67 5.71 7.55 -4.89
C LEU A 67 6.12 7.14 -3.47
N ASP A 68 5.81 7.95 -2.46
CA ASP A 68 6.07 7.61 -1.06
C ASP A 68 5.32 6.32 -0.66
N GLU A 69 4.07 6.15 -1.08
CA GLU A 69 3.33 4.92 -0.80
C GLU A 69 3.89 3.70 -1.54
N LEU A 70 4.37 3.86 -2.78
CA LEU A 70 5.08 2.79 -3.48
C LEU A 70 6.38 2.39 -2.78
N ILE A 71 7.12 3.35 -2.23
CA ILE A 71 8.32 3.09 -1.44
C ILE A 71 7.94 2.30 -0.19
N ASP A 72 6.88 2.68 0.53
CA ASP A 72 6.41 1.94 1.70
C ASP A 72 5.98 0.50 1.37
N LYS A 73 5.28 0.31 0.25
CA LYS A 73 4.89 -1.01 -0.25
C LYS A 73 6.10 -1.88 -0.56
N GLU A 74 7.10 -1.31 -1.25
CA GLU A 74 8.35 -2.00 -1.58
C GLU A 74 9.12 -2.39 -0.31
N LEU A 75 9.22 -1.49 0.67
CA LEU A 75 9.85 -1.79 1.95
C LEU A 75 9.13 -2.90 2.72
N LEU A 76 7.79 -2.88 2.74
CA LEU A 76 7.00 -3.93 3.38
C LEU A 76 7.13 -5.28 2.68
N TRP A 77 7.23 -5.28 1.36
CA TRP A 77 7.52 -6.48 0.59
C TRP A 77 8.90 -7.06 0.93
N GLN A 78 9.95 -6.24 0.91
CA GLN A 78 11.30 -6.67 1.28
C GLN A 78 11.36 -7.19 2.71
N GLU A 79 10.62 -6.56 3.62
CA GLU A 79 10.49 -7.02 5.00
C GLU A 79 9.73 -8.35 5.11
N ALA A 80 8.70 -8.57 4.29
CA ALA A 80 8.00 -9.85 4.21
C ALA A 80 8.95 -10.97 3.76
N GLN A 81 9.78 -10.71 2.74
CA GLN A 81 10.81 -11.63 2.27
C GLN A 81 11.83 -11.91 3.38
N ARG A 82 12.30 -10.87 4.08
CA ARG A 82 13.26 -10.99 5.19
C ARG A 82 12.71 -11.83 6.36
N GLN A 83 11.41 -11.76 6.61
CA GLN A 83 10.73 -12.56 7.62
C GLN A 83 10.32 -13.96 7.14
N GLY A 84 10.59 -14.31 5.88
CA GLY A 84 10.19 -15.60 5.30
C GLY A 84 8.69 -15.78 5.26
N ILE A 85 7.93 -14.72 5.01
CA ILE A 85 6.48 -14.80 4.88
C ILE A 85 6.13 -15.39 3.51
N GLU A 86 5.57 -16.59 3.53
CA GLU A 86 5.12 -17.29 2.34
C GLU A 86 3.60 -17.22 2.24
N VAL A 87 3.10 -16.86 1.06
CA VAL A 87 1.67 -16.86 0.74
C VAL A 87 1.38 -18.02 -0.20
N SER A 88 0.56 -18.94 0.27
CA SER A 88 0.18 -20.13 -0.50
C SER A 88 -0.66 -19.79 -1.72
N ASP A 89 -0.60 -20.65 -2.75
CA ASP A 89 -1.43 -20.49 -3.94
C ASP A 89 -2.93 -20.47 -3.62
N ALA A 90 -3.36 -21.24 -2.61
CA ALA A 90 -4.75 -21.24 -2.16
C ALA A 90 -5.19 -19.86 -1.64
N GLN A 91 -4.33 -19.16 -0.89
CA GLN A 91 -4.61 -17.80 -0.42
C GLN A 91 -4.68 -16.81 -1.57
N VAL A 92 -3.77 -16.92 -2.55
CA VAL A 92 -3.79 -16.08 -3.75
C VAL A 92 -5.08 -16.31 -4.54
N GLN A 93 -5.46 -17.56 -4.80
CA GLN A 93 -6.67 -17.87 -5.55
C GLN A 93 -7.94 -17.43 -4.82
N ALA A 94 -7.99 -17.55 -3.50
CA ALA A 94 -9.10 -17.03 -2.70
C ALA A 94 -9.21 -15.51 -2.86
N GLN A 95 -8.11 -14.78 -2.72
CA GLN A 95 -8.11 -13.32 -2.83
C GLN A 95 -8.48 -12.84 -4.25
N VAL A 96 -7.94 -13.49 -5.28
CA VAL A 96 -8.26 -13.20 -6.69
C VAL A 96 -9.73 -13.50 -6.96
N GLY A 97 -10.26 -14.63 -6.46
CA GLY A 97 -11.65 -15.02 -6.62
C GLY A 97 -12.63 -14.05 -5.94
N GLU A 98 -12.31 -13.57 -4.73
CA GLU A 98 -13.09 -12.53 -4.05
C GLU A 98 -13.12 -11.22 -4.86
N LEU A 99 -11.98 -10.81 -5.40
CA LEU A 99 -11.90 -9.62 -6.24
C LEU A 99 -12.69 -9.80 -7.54
N GLU A 100 -12.54 -10.93 -8.23
CA GLU A 100 -13.28 -11.26 -9.45
C GLU A 100 -14.81 -11.24 -9.20
N ALA A 101 -15.25 -11.79 -8.07
CA ALA A 101 -16.65 -11.77 -7.66
C ALA A 101 -17.17 -10.34 -7.42
N ALA A 102 -16.34 -9.45 -6.84
CA ALA A 102 -16.70 -8.06 -6.62
C ALA A 102 -16.94 -7.27 -7.92
N PHE A 103 -16.36 -7.69 -9.06
CA PHE A 103 -16.66 -7.11 -10.37
C PHE A 103 -18.00 -7.59 -10.97
N GLY A 104 -18.59 -8.66 -10.45
CA GLY A 104 -19.87 -9.21 -10.90
C GLY A 104 -19.86 -9.88 -12.28
N SER A 105 -18.74 -9.85 -13.01
CA SER A 105 -18.58 -10.51 -14.30
C SER A 105 -17.12 -10.87 -14.57
N PRO A 106 -16.80 -12.15 -14.86
CA PRO A 106 -15.46 -12.58 -15.27
C PRO A 106 -14.92 -11.80 -16.47
N ALA A 107 -15.77 -11.51 -17.47
CA ALA A 107 -15.36 -10.76 -18.65
C ALA A 107 -14.98 -9.30 -18.33
N VAL A 108 -15.67 -8.67 -17.37
CA VAL A 108 -15.30 -7.33 -16.89
C VAL A 108 -13.98 -7.39 -16.14
N PHE A 109 -13.79 -8.39 -15.28
CA PHE A 109 -12.54 -8.60 -14.55
C PHE A 109 -11.34 -8.78 -15.50
N GLU A 110 -11.45 -9.69 -16.48
CA GLU A 110 -10.41 -9.90 -17.50
C GLU A 110 -10.05 -8.61 -18.24
N ARG A 111 -11.06 -7.86 -18.69
CA ARG A 111 -10.81 -6.59 -19.37
C ARG A 111 -10.08 -5.60 -18.46
N ARG A 112 -10.43 -5.53 -17.18
CA ARG A 112 -9.76 -4.65 -16.21
C ARG A 112 -8.32 -5.07 -15.95
N LEU A 113 -8.03 -6.37 -15.88
CA LEU A 113 -6.65 -6.86 -15.79
C LEU A 113 -5.85 -6.42 -17.01
N GLN A 114 -6.39 -6.62 -18.23
CA GLN A 114 -5.72 -6.23 -19.47
C GLN A 114 -5.51 -4.71 -19.58
N GLU A 115 -6.50 -3.90 -19.22
CA GLU A 115 -6.38 -2.44 -19.13
C GLU A 115 -5.31 -2.03 -18.13
N ALA A 116 -5.19 -2.76 -17.02
CA ALA A 116 -4.14 -2.61 -16.02
C ALA A 116 -2.83 -3.32 -16.42
N GLY A 117 -2.71 -3.85 -17.64
CA GLY A 117 -1.53 -4.49 -18.21
C GLY A 117 -1.11 -5.81 -17.54
N PHE A 118 -2.06 -6.52 -16.95
CA PHE A 118 -1.89 -7.84 -16.35
C PHE A 118 -2.54 -8.94 -17.21
N ASP A 119 -1.95 -10.12 -17.14
CA ASP A 119 -2.64 -11.39 -17.37
C ASP A 119 -2.94 -12.06 -16.01
N ARG A 120 -3.62 -13.23 -16.02
CA ARG A 120 -3.94 -13.94 -14.77
C ARG A 120 -2.71 -14.35 -13.96
N SER A 121 -1.62 -14.74 -14.61
CA SER A 121 -0.41 -15.22 -13.92
C SER A 121 0.30 -14.07 -13.22
N SER A 122 0.59 -13.02 -13.97
CA SER A 122 1.22 -11.80 -13.46
C SER A 122 0.36 -11.11 -12.39
N PHE A 123 -0.97 -11.17 -12.51
CA PHE A 123 -1.87 -10.69 -11.46
C PHE A 123 -1.83 -11.55 -10.20
N ALA A 124 -1.75 -12.88 -10.34
CA ALA A 124 -1.59 -13.77 -9.20
C ALA A 124 -0.26 -13.53 -8.48
N ASP A 125 0.83 -13.33 -9.21
CA ASP A 125 2.14 -13.00 -8.63
C ASP A 125 2.12 -11.63 -7.93
N TYR A 126 1.52 -10.62 -8.56
CA TYR A 126 1.27 -9.32 -7.94
C TYR A 126 0.47 -9.45 -6.64
N THR A 127 -0.61 -10.23 -6.66
CA THR A 127 -1.46 -10.48 -5.49
C THR A 127 -0.68 -11.18 -4.38
N ARG A 128 0.20 -12.14 -4.73
CA ARG A 128 1.07 -12.81 -3.76
C ARG A 128 2.02 -11.83 -3.06
N HIS A 129 2.64 -10.92 -3.82
CA HIS A 129 3.50 -9.87 -3.29
C HIS A 129 2.74 -8.95 -2.31
N GLU A 130 1.56 -8.47 -2.72
CA GLU A 130 0.73 -7.59 -1.89
C GLU A 130 0.27 -8.30 -0.61
N LEU A 131 -0.16 -9.57 -0.69
CA LEU A 131 -0.58 -10.34 0.48
C LEU A 131 0.58 -10.57 1.46
N ALA A 132 1.78 -10.86 0.97
CA ALA A 132 2.96 -11.04 1.82
C ALA A 132 3.31 -9.74 2.55
N ALA A 133 3.33 -8.61 1.83
CA ALA A 133 3.56 -7.29 2.40
C ALA A 133 2.48 -6.92 3.45
N GLN A 134 1.21 -7.22 3.18
CA GLN A 134 0.10 -7.01 4.11
C GLN A 134 0.25 -7.85 5.39
N GLN A 135 0.65 -9.13 5.26
CA GLN A 135 0.90 -10.00 6.41
C GLN A 135 2.09 -9.51 7.24
N ALA A 136 3.18 -9.07 6.60
CA ALA A 136 4.31 -8.45 7.30
C ALA A 136 3.86 -7.22 8.08
N TYR A 137 3.08 -6.35 7.43
CA TYR A 137 2.58 -5.14 8.04
C TYR A 137 1.65 -5.42 9.23
N ALA A 138 0.72 -6.36 9.08
CA ALA A 138 -0.18 -6.78 10.15
C ALA A 138 0.59 -7.35 11.35
N ARG A 139 1.57 -8.22 11.11
CA ARG A 139 2.44 -8.78 12.16
C ARG A 139 3.24 -7.70 12.88
N LEU A 140 3.84 -6.76 12.14
CA LEU A 140 4.69 -5.72 12.70
C LEU A 140 3.91 -4.62 13.43
N SER A 141 2.67 -4.38 13.00
CA SER A 141 1.77 -3.36 13.57
C SER A 141 0.79 -3.92 14.60
N ALA A 142 0.93 -5.21 14.96
CA ALA A 142 0.11 -5.84 15.97
C ALA A 142 0.28 -5.11 17.32
N ILE A 143 -0.85 -4.78 17.94
CA ILE A 143 -0.87 -4.17 19.27
C ILE A 143 -1.39 -5.18 20.28
N GLU A 144 -0.95 -5.03 21.52
CA GLU A 144 -1.61 -5.67 22.65
C GLU A 144 -2.98 -5.00 22.87
N GLU A 145 -3.95 -5.81 23.28
CA GLU A 145 -5.27 -5.29 23.61
C GLU A 145 -5.21 -4.41 24.87
N PRO A 146 -5.75 -3.18 24.84
CA PRO A 146 -5.77 -2.32 26.01
C PRO A 146 -6.52 -2.97 27.19
N SER A 147 -5.94 -2.84 28.38
CA SER A 147 -6.56 -3.26 29.61
C SER A 147 -7.84 -2.47 29.92
N SER A 148 -8.71 -3.03 30.77
CA SER A 148 -9.92 -2.34 31.24
C SER A 148 -9.61 -1.00 31.92
N ALA A 149 -8.48 -0.91 32.62
CA ALA A 149 -8.02 0.32 33.26
C ALA A 149 -7.64 1.40 32.23
N GLU A 150 -6.93 1.02 31.16
CA GLU A 150 -6.56 1.95 30.08
C GLU A 150 -7.81 2.43 29.32
N ILE A 151 -8.76 1.53 29.05
CA ILE A 151 -10.03 1.89 28.41
C ILE A 151 -10.81 2.87 29.28
N ALA A 152 -10.91 2.63 30.59
CA ALA A 152 -11.60 3.52 31.52
C ALA A 152 -10.92 4.89 31.61
N ALA A 153 -9.59 4.93 31.69
CA ALA A 153 -8.81 6.17 31.70
C ALA A 153 -8.99 6.96 30.39
N PHE A 154 -8.95 6.27 29.24
CA PHE A 154 -9.18 6.87 27.94
C PHE A 154 -10.60 7.43 27.81
N HIS A 155 -11.62 6.67 28.24
CA HIS A 155 -13.01 7.14 28.26
C HIS A 155 -13.17 8.40 29.12
N GLN A 156 -12.55 8.43 30.30
CA GLN A 156 -12.60 9.59 31.19
C GLN A 156 -11.93 10.82 30.57
N ALA A 157 -10.76 10.65 29.95
CA ALA A 157 -10.02 11.73 29.31
C ALA A 157 -10.71 12.27 28.05
N ASN A 158 -11.45 11.43 27.32
CA ASN A 158 -12.07 11.76 26.03
C ASN A 158 -13.59 11.90 26.09
N ARG A 159 -14.16 12.08 27.30
CA ARG A 159 -15.61 12.04 27.54
C ARG A 159 -16.39 13.01 26.64
N GLN A 160 -15.91 14.25 26.48
CA GLN A 160 -16.59 15.27 25.66
C GLN A 160 -16.62 14.89 24.17
N ALA A 161 -15.53 14.35 23.64
CA ALA A 161 -15.45 13.92 22.24
C ALA A 161 -16.35 12.72 21.97
N LEU A 162 -16.37 11.75 22.90
CA LEU A 162 -17.15 10.53 22.78
C LEU A 162 -18.66 10.75 23.00
N GLN A 163 -19.05 11.74 23.81
CA GLN A 163 -20.46 12.12 24.02
C GLN A 163 -21.15 12.61 22.73
N GLY A 164 -20.42 13.29 21.85
CA GLY A 164 -20.95 13.71 20.54
C GLY A 164 -21.35 12.54 19.62
N GLN A 165 -20.84 11.33 19.90
CA GLN A 165 -21.15 10.10 19.17
C GLN A 165 -22.22 9.22 19.86
N GLN A 166 -22.66 9.56 21.08
CA GLN A 166 -23.55 8.74 21.93
C GLN A 166 -25.05 9.06 21.79
N ASN A 167 -25.47 9.88 20.84
CA ASN A 167 -26.86 10.33 20.70
C ASN A 167 -27.82 9.15 20.39
N GLN A 168 -28.33 8.45 21.42
CA GLN A 168 -29.60 7.68 21.50
C GLN A 168 -29.60 6.67 22.68
N SER A 169 -29.75 7.10 23.94
CA SER A 169 -30.35 6.25 24.99
C SER A 169 -30.66 7.02 26.28
N ASP A 170 -31.88 6.88 26.80
CA ASP A 170 -32.32 7.46 28.09
C ASP A 170 -31.93 6.60 29.31
N ASN A 171 -31.17 5.51 29.12
CA ASN A 171 -30.76 4.59 30.19
C ASN A 171 -29.27 4.79 30.58
N PRO A 172 -28.97 5.28 31.81
CA PRO A 172 -27.60 5.60 32.24
C PRO A 172 -26.62 4.41 32.24
N SER A 173 -27.09 3.21 32.57
CA SER A 173 -26.23 2.02 32.61
C SER A 173 -25.84 1.56 31.20
N VAL A 174 -26.79 1.58 30.26
CA VAL A 174 -26.56 1.29 28.84
C VAL A 174 -25.64 2.34 28.22
N SER A 175 -25.80 3.61 28.60
CA SER A 175 -24.93 4.71 28.16
C SER A 175 -23.47 4.52 28.61
N THR A 176 -23.26 3.99 29.83
CA THR A 176 -21.91 3.75 30.36
C THR A 176 -21.20 2.60 29.65
N GLU A 177 -21.86 1.46 29.47
CA GLU A 177 -21.31 0.32 28.73
C GLU A 177 -21.04 0.68 27.26
N HIS A 178 -21.98 1.39 26.63
CA HIS A 178 -21.82 1.92 25.28
C HIS A 178 -20.62 2.87 25.18
N GLY A 179 -20.43 3.75 26.16
CA GLY A 179 -19.30 4.68 26.20
C GLY A 179 -17.95 4.00 26.35
N LEU A 180 -17.86 2.96 27.19
CA LEU A 180 -16.64 2.17 27.33
C LEU A 180 -16.30 1.38 26.06
N ARG A 181 -17.31 0.85 25.34
CA ARG A 181 -17.08 0.19 24.05
C ARG A 181 -16.56 1.16 23.00
N LEU A 182 -17.18 2.34 22.85
CA LEU A 182 -16.67 3.38 21.95
C LEU A 182 -15.24 3.81 22.32
N ALA A 183 -14.96 3.94 23.62
CA ALA A 183 -13.62 4.25 24.11
C ALA A 183 -12.60 3.17 23.76
N ARG A 184 -12.95 1.88 23.91
CA ARG A 184 -12.10 0.75 23.51
C ARG A 184 -11.81 0.80 22.02
N ASP A 185 -12.84 0.92 21.19
CA ASP A 185 -12.70 0.92 19.73
C ASP A 185 -11.81 2.09 19.26
N ALA A 186 -12.03 3.29 19.83
CA ALA A 186 -11.22 4.47 19.54
C ALA A 186 -9.76 4.32 20.01
N LEU A 187 -9.55 3.81 21.22
CA LEU A 187 -8.20 3.57 21.76
C LEU A 187 -7.44 2.54 20.92
N VAL A 188 -8.09 1.42 20.56
CA VAL A 188 -7.51 0.39 19.68
C VAL A 188 -7.15 1.00 18.33
N ALA A 189 -8.05 1.77 17.72
CA ALA A 189 -7.78 2.43 16.44
C ALA A 189 -6.59 3.41 16.53
N GLN A 190 -6.51 4.20 17.61
CA GLN A 190 -5.39 5.11 17.84
C GLN A 190 -4.06 4.37 17.98
N LEU A 191 -4.01 3.33 18.82
CA LEU A 191 -2.81 2.53 19.03
C LEU A 191 -2.36 1.81 17.76
N GLN A 192 -3.31 1.25 17.00
CA GLN A 192 -3.02 0.65 15.70
C GLN A 192 -2.45 1.68 14.71
N ALA A 193 -3.04 2.88 14.64
CA ALA A 193 -2.54 3.94 13.76
C ALA A 193 -1.10 4.36 14.14
N GLN A 194 -0.82 4.48 15.45
CA GLN A 194 0.51 4.78 15.96
C GLN A 194 1.50 3.66 15.64
N ALA A 195 1.16 2.40 15.92
CA ALA A 195 2.01 1.25 15.63
C ALA A 195 2.35 1.17 14.13
N ARG A 196 1.34 1.34 13.27
CA ARG A 196 1.50 1.42 11.82
C ARG A 196 2.46 2.52 11.36
N GLN A 197 2.35 3.71 11.94
CA GLN A 197 3.25 4.81 11.64
C GLN A 197 4.69 4.49 12.07
N VAL A 198 4.86 3.93 13.28
CA VAL A 198 6.18 3.52 13.78
C VAL A 198 6.82 2.47 12.89
N VAL A 199 6.05 1.48 12.42
CA VAL A 199 6.54 0.45 11.49
C VAL A 199 7.04 1.07 10.19
N ARG A 200 6.25 1.94 9.55
CA ARG A 200 6.67 2.61 8.30
C ARG A 200 7.94 3.43 8.51
N GLN A 201 7.99 4.21 9.60
CA GLN A 201 9.16 5.03 9.92
C GLN A 201 10.41 4.16 10.12
N ARG A 202 10.30 3.10 10.93
CA ARG A 202 11.40 2.17 11.19
C ARG A 202 11.92 1.53 9.90
N LEU A 203 11.02 1.10 9.02
CA LEU A 203 11.41 0.49 7.74
C LEU A 203 12.18 1.49 6.87
N ARG A 204 11.69 2.73 6.77
CA ARG A 204 12.40 3.81 6.06
C ARG A 204 13.76 4.13 6.67
N ASP A 205 13.84 4.24 7.99
CA ASP A 205 15.10 4.54 8.71
C ASP A 205 16.14 3.43 8.53
N SER A 206 15.69 2.18 8.36
CA SER A 206 16.56 1.03 8.14
C SER A 206 16.96 0.79 6.68
N ALA A 207 16.39 1.56 5.74
CA ALA A 207 16.56 1.35 4.32
C ALA A 207 17.34 2.46 3.63
N THR A 208 17.96 2.12 2.50
CA THR A 208 18.53 3.10 1.58
C THR A 208 17.48 3.46 0.54
N VAL A 209 16.91 4.66 0.65
CA VAL A 209 15.92 5.18 -0.30
C VAL A 209 16.52 6.34 -1.08
N GLU A 210 16.62 6.18 -2.39
CA GLU A 210 17.12 7.21 -3.30
C GLU A 210 15.98 7.67 -4.21
N ARG A 211 15.64 8.95 -4.19
CA ARG A 211 14.67 9.53 -5.11
C ARG A 211 15.40 10.17 -6.27
N VAL A 212 14.90 9.98 -7.48
CA VAL A 212 15.42 10.68 -8.66
C VAL A 212 14.41 11.77 -9.01
N ASP A 213 14.86 13.02 -8.88
CA ASP A 213 14.09 14.23 -9.20
C ASP A 213 14.06 14.53 -10.71
#